data_AF-A0A956ZUR9-F1
#
_entry.id   AF-A0A956ZUR9-F1
#
_cell.length_a   1.000
_cell.length_b   1.000
_cell.length_c   1.000
_cell.angle_alpha   90.00
_cell.angle_beta   90.00
_cell.angle_gamma   90.00
#
_symmetry.space_group_name_H-M   'P 1'
#
loop_
_entity.id
_entity.type
_entity.pdbx_description
1 polymer ?
#
loop_
_entity_poly.entity_id
_entity_poly.type
_entity_poly.pdbx_seq_one_letter_code
_entity_poly.pdbx_strand_id
1 'polypeptide(L)'
;MAKNSKQSSKKIATLASEVLKDNSSSKIAKELAGSVLSQTGTTKQTGAELETKASKVLHSDKYSQETKTLAGSVLSQANKERS
;
A
#
# COMPACT_ATOMS: atom_id res chain seq x y z
N MET A 1 3.83 -16.90 17.44
CA MET A 1 2.78 -17.08 16.42
C MET A 1 3.33 -16.65 15.06
N ALA A 2 3.44 -17.56 14.09
CA ALA A 2 3.95 -17.25 12.76
C ALA A 2 2.99 -16.26 12.07
N LYS A 3 3.36 -14.97 12.07
CA LYS A 3 2.61 -13.89 11.43
C LYS A 3 2.47 -14.28 9.95
N ASN A 4 1.26 -14.59 9.51
CA ASN A 4 0.92 -14.87 8.10
C ASN A 4 1.13 -13.65 7.18
N SER A 5 1.98 -12.69 7.58
CA SER A 5 2.27 -11.49 6.82
C SER A 5 2.93 -11.80 5.49
N LYS A 6 3.62 -12.93 5.31
CA LYS A 6 4.21 -13.29 4.00
C LYS A 6 3.14 -13.52 2.93
N GLN A 7 2.00 -14.11 3.28
CA GLN A 7 0.94 -14.41 2.32
C GLN A 7 0.10 -13.17 1.99
N SER A 8 -0.17 -12.31 2.97
CA SER A 8 -0.83 -11.01 2.74
C SER A 8 0.06 -10.05 1.97
N SER A 9 1.34 -9.92 2.33
CA SER A 9 2.28 -9.02 1.64
C SER A 9 2.49 -9.39 0.18
N LYS A 10 2.52 -10.69 -0.16
CA LYS A 10 2.62 -11.13 -1.57
C LYS A 10 1.39 -10.77 -2.39
N LYS A 11 0.18 -11.04 -1.87
CA LYS A 11 -1.06 -10.71 -2.58
C LYS A 11 -1.20 -9.20 -2.81
N ILE A 12 -0.85 -8.40 -1.81
CA ILE A 12 -0.92 -6.94 -1.91
C ILE A 12 0.20 -6.41 -2.82
N ALA A 13 1.40 -6.99 -2.81
CA ALA A 13 2.46 -6.65 -3.77
C ALA A 13 2.03 -6.96 -5.22
N THR A 14 1.36 -8.08 -5.46
CA THR A 14 0.80 -8.40 -6.78
C THR A 14 -0.23 -7.35 -7.19
N LEU A 15 -1.19 -7.04 -6.32
CA LEU A 15 -2.20 -6.00 -6.57
C LEU A 15 -1.57 -4.63 -6.84
N ALA A 16 -0.53 -4.27 -6.08
CA ALA A 16 0.22 -3.04 -6.29
C ALA A 16 0.89 -3.01 -7.67
N SER A 17 1.47 -4.14 -8.09
CA SER A 17 2.10 -4.27 -9.40
C SER A 17 1.07 -4.13 -10.54
N GLU A 18 -0.13 -4.67 -10.35
CA GLU A 18 -1.24 -4.53 -11.29
C GLU A 18 -1.69 -3.06 -11.41
N VAL A 19 -1.89 -2.37 -10.29
CA VAL A 19 -2.24 -0.94 -10.25
C VAL A 19 -1.16 -0.05 -10.88
N LEU A 20 0.12 -0.42 -10.75
CA LEU A 20 1.22 0.29 -11.42
C LEU A 20 1.21 0.08 -12.95
N LYS A 21 0.91 -1.13 -13.41
CA LYS A 21 0.82 -1.47 -14.83
C LYS A 21 -0.46 -0.94 -15.49
N ASP A 22 -1.50 -0.71 -14.70
CA ASP A 22 -2.76 -0.20 -15.19
C ASP A 22 -2.66 1.30 -15.56
N ASN A 23 -3.00 1.64 -16.79
CA ASN A 23 -3.01 3.02 -17.27
C ASN A 23 -4.23 3.82 -16.78
N SER A 24 -5.31 3.15 -16.36
CA SER A 24 -6.50 3.80 -15.80
C SER A 24 -6.35 4.16 -14.32
N SER A 25 -5.36 3.56 -13.66
CA SER A 25 -5.07 3.82 -12.25
C SER A 25 -4.58 5.25 -12.00
N SER A 26 -5.15 5.87 -10.97
CA SER A 26 -4.83 7.24 -10.58
C SER A 26 -3.37 7.38 -10.14
N LYS A 27 -2.81 8.58 -10.28
CA LYS A 27 -1.43 8.87 -9.83
C LYS A 27 -1.20 8.51 -8.36
N ILE A 28 -2.19 8.77 -7.50
CA ILE A 28 -2.15 8.40 -6.07
C ILE A 28 -2.13 6.88 -5.87
N ALA A 29 -2.93 6.13 -6.63
CA ALA A 29 -2.97 4.67 -6.55
C ALA A 29 -1.61 4.06 -6.93
N LYS A 30 -0.97 4.61 -7.97
CA LYS A 30 0.40 4.23 -8.40
C LYS A 30 1.45 4.60 -7.36
N GLU A 31 1.37 5.79 -6.75
CA GLU A 31 2.25 6.21 -5.66
C GLU A 31 2.13 5.27 -4.44
N LEU A 32 0.90 4.91 -4.05
CA LEU A 32 0.63 3.96 -2.96
C LEU A 32 1.17 2.57 -3.27
N ALA A 33 0.86 2.05 -4.46
CA ALA A 33 1.34 0.76 -4.94
C ALA A 33 2.88 0.67 -4.96
N GLY A 34 3.54 1.70 -5.50
CA GLY A 34 5.00 1.79 -5.51
C GLY A 34 5.59 1.81 -4.11
N SER A 35 4.92 2.47 -3.16
CA SER A 35 5.37 2.49 -1.77
C SER A 35 5.21 1.13 -1.08
N VAL A 36 4.09 0.43 -1.28
CA VAL A 36 3.92 -0.97 -0.81
C VAL A 36 5.03 -1.84 -1.37
N LEU A 37 5.27 -1.80 -2.69
CA LEU A 37 6.30 -2.62 -3.32
C LEU A 37 7.71 -2.31 -2.79
N SER A 38 8.00 -1.04 -2.58
CA SER A 38 9.28 -0.59 -2.03
C SER A 38 9.49 -1.08 -0.60
N GLN A 39 8.41 -1.18 0.19
CA GLN A 39 8.44 -1.73 1.56
C GLN A 39 8.46 -3.26 1.59
N THR A 40 7.88 -3.93 0.59
CA THR A 40 7.84 -5.38 0.56
C THR A 40 9.22 -5.96 0.31
N GLY A 41 9.95 -6.23 1.40
CA GLY A 41 11.28 -6.83 1.37
C GLY A 41 12.44 -5.85 1.60
N THR A 42 12.16 -4.60 1.96
CA THR A 42 13.20 -3.65 2.38
C THR A 42 12.85 -3.03 3.74
N THR A 43 13.82 -2.39 4.38
CA THR A 43 13.64 -1.59 5.60
C THR A 43 13.31 -0.13 5.31
N LYS A 44 12.82 0.17 4.09
CA LYS A 44 12.54 1.55 3.67
C LYS A 44 11.17 1.95 4.17
N GLN A 45 11.14 2.98 5.02
CA GLN A 45 9.90 3.49 5.57
C GLN A 45 9.09 4.27 4.54
N THR A 46 7.76 4.13 4.63
CA THR A 46 6.84 5.08 4.00
C THR A 46 7.06 6.47 4.61
N GLY A 47 7.21 7.50 3.78
CA GLY A 47 7.21 8.88 4.27
C GLY A 47 5.83 9.28 4.81
N ALA A 48 5.80 10.11 5.85
CA ALA A 48 4.57 10.58 6.51
C ALA A 48 3.54 11.21 5.54
N GLU A 49 4.02 11.83 4.45
CA GLU A 49 3.16 12.36 3.39
C GLU A 49 2.34 11.26 2.70
N LEU A 50 2.96 10.11 2.43
CA LEU A 50 2.35 9.02 1.70
C LEU A 50 1.44 8.19 2.62
N GLU A 51 1.75 8.08 3.91
CA GLU A 51 0.80 7.62 4.93
C GLU A 51 -0.44 8.52 5.00
N THR A 52 -0.25 9.84 5.00
CA THR A 52 -1.37 10.79 5.02
C THR A 52 -2.25 10.63 3.78
N LYS A 53 -1.63 10.44 2.60
CA LYS A 53 -2.37 10.14 1.36
C LYS A 53 -3.11 8.80 1.46
N ALA A 54 -2.47 7.76 1.99
CA ALA A 54 -3.09 6.46 2.20
C ALA A 54 -4.32 6.58 3.11
N SER A 55 -4.20 7.30 4.22
CA SER A 55 -5.31 7.56 5.13
C SER A 55 -6.45 8.29 4.44
N LYS A 56 -6.16 9.33 3.66
CA LYS A 56 -7.18 10.05 2.87
C LYS A 56 -7.88 9.14 1.85
N VAL A 57 -7.14 8.26 1.19
CA VAL A 57 -7.69 7.29 0.24
C VAL A 57 -8.61 6.30 0.93
N LEU A 58 -8.19 5.78 2.10
CA LEU A 58 -8.98 4.84 2.89
C LEU A 58 -10.34 5.43 3.31
N HIS A 59 -10.33 6.71 3.71
CA HIS A 59 -11.52 7.45 4.15
C HIS A 59 -12.34 8.06 3.01
N SER A 60 -11.89 7.96 1.75
CA SER A 60 -12.58 8.58 0.63
C SER A 60 -13.29 7.54 -0.23
N ASP A 61 -14.58 7.72 -0.44
CA ASP A 61 -15.40 6.84 -1.30
C ASP A 61 -15.16 7.02 -2.80
N LYS A 62 -14.31 7.98 -3.17
CA LYS A 62 -13.90 8.19 -4.56
C LYS A 62 -12.96 7.11 -5.09
N TYR A 63 -12.36 6.31 -4.20
CA TYR A 63 -11.37 5.30 -4.56
C TYR A 63 -11.96 3.90 -4.55
N SER A 64 -11.48 3.06 -5.48
CA SER A 64 -11.84 1.65 -5.55
C SER A 64 -11.41 0.91 -4.29
N GLN A 65 -12.09 -0.21 -4.03
CA GLN A 65 -11.80 -1.09 -2.90
C GLN A 65 -10.36 -1.63 -2.95
N GLU A 66 -9.83 -1.85 -4.15
CA GLU A 66 -8.43 -2.24 -4.39
C GLU A 66 -7.46 -1.15 -3.93
N THR A 67 -7.71 0.11 -4.30
CA THR A 67 -6.88 1.25 -3.90
C THR A 67 -6.93 1.46 -2.37
N LYS A 68 -8.11 1.33 -1.77
CA LYS A 68 -8.27 1.35 -0.30
C LYS A 68 -7.51 0.20 0.36
N THR A 69 -7.49 -0.98 -0.25
CA THR A 69 -6.73 -2.15 0.25
C THR A 69 -5.22 -1.87 0.21
N LEU A 70 -4.71 -1.29 -0.87
CA LEU A 70 -3.32 -0.87 -0.98
C LEU A 70 -2.96 0.17 0.09
N ALA A 71 -3.80 1.21 0.24
CA ALA A 71 -3.61 2.24 1.26
C ALA A 71 -3.59 1.67 2.68
N GLY A 72 -4.51 0.75 3.01
CA GLY A 72 -4.53 0.06 4.29
C GLY A 72 -3.26 -0.77 4.52
N SER A 73 -2.71 -1.36 3.47
CA SER A 73 -1.43 -2.08 3.57
C SER A 73 -0.25 -1.15 3.82
N VAL A 74 -0.20 0.01 3.16
CA VAL A 74 0.85 1.02 3.41
C VAL A 74 0.83 1.43 4.88
N LEU A 75 -0.35 1.80 5.40
CA LEU A 75 -0.51 2.20 6.80
C LEU A 75 -0.14 1.05 7.77
N SER A 76 -0.57 -0.17 7.46
CA SER A 76 -0.25 -1.34 8.29
C SER A 76 1.24 -1.67 8.28
N GLN A 77 1.92 -1.50 7.14
CA GLN A 77 3.36 -1.75 7.01
C GLN A 77 4.18 -0.65 7.70
N ALA A 78 3.83 0.62 7.50
CA ALA A 78 4.47 1.74 8.17
C ALA A 78 4.37 1.64 9.70
N ASN A 79 3.21 1.23 10.22
CA ASN A 79 3.04 1.03 11.67
C ASN A 79 3.82 -0.19 12.19
N LYS A 80 4.04 -1.22 11.37
CA LYS A 80 4.76 -2.44 11.76
C LYS A 80 6.27 -2.26 11.79
N GLU A 81 6.83 -1.35 10.99
CA GLU A 81 8.25 -0.97 11.09
C GLU A 81 8.50 0.07 12.19
N ARG A 82 7.45 0.74 12.67
CA ARG A 82 7.52 1.72 13.77
C ARG A 82 7.46 1.07 15.17
N SER A 83 7.13 -0.24 15.26
CA SER A 83 6.89 -0.99 16.50
C SER A 83 8.01 -1.93 16.88
#